data_AF-A0A1W9M9S2-F1
#
_entry.id   AF-A0A1W9M9S2-F1
#
_cell.length_a   1.000
_cell.length_b   1.000
_cell.length_c   1.000
_cell.angle_alpha   90.00
_cell.angle_beta   90.00
_cell.angle_gamma   90.00
#
_symmetry.space_group_name_H-M   'P 1'
#
loop_
_entity.id
_entity.type
_entity.pdbx_description
1 polymer ?
#
loop_
_entity_poly.entity_id
_entity_poly.type
_entity_poly.pdbx_seq_one_letter_code
_entity_poly.pdbx_strand_id
1 'polypeptide(L)'
;MIKDAFTYTIAVSVFVRGFIIFNLILSPLTVLMSFFIATMGAANPDKPGFLRSLGITAGFIYGTPLVVLIWLIAVGKVFDFVLQIAAITTPAVSCTGIVIAAVLFVVAGNIFIDNLYQFRQGNYSISFFALLITLVYAVVVYFSAKIPITWISI
;
A
#
# COMPACT_ATOMS: atom_id res chain seq x y z
N MET A 1 17.24 21.00 9.49
CA MET A 1 15.97 20.40 9.96
C MET A 1 15.08 19.92 8.81
N ILE A 2 14.57 20.77 7.91
CA ILE A 2 13.72 20.29 6.79
C ILE A 2 14.53 19.47 5.77
N LYS A 3 15.74 19.92 5.41
CA LYS A 3 16.64 19.17 4.49
C LYS A 3 16.97 17.76 5.00
N ASP A 4 17.23 17.62 6.30
CA ASP A 4 17.61 16.34 6.91
C ASP A 4 16.43 15.35 6.97
N ALA A 5 15.20 15.86 7.05
CA ALA A 5 13.99 15.04 7.00
C ALA A 5 13.75 14.41 5.61
N PHE A 6 14.15 15.10 4.54
CA PHE A 6 14.00 14.60 3.17
C PHE A 6 15.02 13.51 2.82
N THR A 7 16.21 13.56 3.40
CA THR A 7 17.24 12.51 3.23
C THR A 7 17.15 11.41 4.28
N TYR A 8 16.17 11.47 5.20
CA TYR A 8 15.99 10.43 6.22
C TYR A 8 15.64 9.10 5.56
N THR A 9 16.43 8.07 5.88
CA THR A 9 16.26 6.71 5.36
C THR A 9 15.63 5.81 6.41
N ILE A 10 14.68 4.98 5.99
CA ILE A 10 14.01 3.99 6.81
C ILE A 10 14.41 2.60 6.31
N ALA A 11 14.79 1.71 7.22
CA ALA A 11 15.11 0.33 6.85
C ALA A 11 13.88 -0.39 6.28
N VAL A 12 14.08 -1.16 5.20
CA VAL A 12 13.01 -1.95 4.55
C VAL A 12 12.40 -2.96 5.51
N SER A 13 13.21 -3.54 6.41
CA SER A 13 12.73 -4.45 7.46
C SER A 13 11.70 -3.80 8.38
N VAL A 14 11.81 -2.49 8.66
CA VAL A 14 10.83 -1.73 9.46
C VAL A 14 9.49 -1.67 8.73
N PHE A 15 9.49 -1.42 7.42
CA PHE A 15 8.26 -1.43 6.61
C PHE A 15 7.62 -2.82 6.53
N VAL A 16 8.42 -3.86 6.32
CA VAL A 16 7.93 -5.25 6.27
C VAL A 16 7.34 -5.67 7.61
N ARG A 17 8.06 -5.41 8.72
CA ARG A 17 7.55 -5.67 10.08
C ARG A 17 6.27 -4.89 10.35
N GLY A 18 6.26 -3.60 10.03
CA GLY A 18 5.10 -2.74 10.19
C GLY A 18 3.88 -3.26 9.45
N PHE A 19 4.07 -3.74 8.22
CA PHE A 19 3.02 -4.33 7.41
C PHE A 19 2.46 -5.61 8.04
N ILE A 20 3.33 -6.50 8.51
CA ILE A 20 2.92 -7.75 9.18
C ILE A 20 2.11 -7.43 10.43
N ILE A 21 2.61 -6.53 11.28
CA ILE A 21 1.93 -6.13 12.52
C ILE A 21 0.58 -5.47 12.21
N PHE A 22 0.54 -4.57 11.24
CA PHE A 22 -0.69 -3.89 10.84
C PHE A 22 -1.76 -4.88 10.33
N ASN A 23 -1.37 -5.83 9.48
CA ASN A 23 -2.28 -6.88 9.00
C ASN A 23 -2.72 -7.81 10.13
N LEU A 24 -1.85 -8.14 11.08
CA LEU A 24 -2.22 -8.95 12.24
C LEU A 24 -3.29 -8.25 13.08
N ILE A 25 -3.10 -6.96 13.39
CA ILE A 25 -4.05 -6.15 14.16
C ILE A 25 -5.39 -6.05 13.44
N LEU A 26 -5.39 -5.82 12.12
CA LEU A 26 -6.60 -5.72 11.32
C LEU A 26 -7.21 -7.07 10.91
N SER A 27 -6.52 -8.18 11.15
CA SER A 27 -6.96 -9.50 10.68
C SER A 27 -8.37 -9.88 11.14
N PRO A 28 -8.82 -9.64 12.40
CA PRO A 28 -10.17 -10.02 12.81
C PRO A 28 -11.24 -9.29 12.00
N LEU A 29 -11.04 -7.98 11.79
CA LEU A 29 -11.98 -7.15 11.04
C LEU A 29 -11.97 -7.49 9.55
N THR A 30 -10.79 -7.62 8.95
CA THR A 30 -10.64 -7.90 7.51
C THR A 30 -11.14 -9.29 7.13
N VAL A 31 -10.97 -10.29 8.01
CA VAL A 31 -11.53 -11.63 7.81
C VAL A 31 -13.06 -11.57 7.87
N LEU A 32 -13.64 -10.94 8.89
CA LEU A 32 -15.09 -10.78 9.01
C LEU A 32 -15.69 -10.06 7.80
N MET A 33 -15.08 -8.96 7.36
CA MET A 33 -15.50 -8.23 6.16
C MET A 33 -15.39 -9.08 4.90
N SER A 34 -14.31 -9.85 4.74
CA SER A 34 -14.12 -10.74 3.59
C SER A 34 -15.22 -11.79 3.50
N PHE A 35 -15.54 -12.45 4.62
CA PHE A 35 -16.62 -13.43 4.68
C PHE A 35 -17.99 -12.80 4.43
N PHE A 36 -18.27 -11.64 5.03
CA PHE A 36 -19.53 -10.93 4.84
C PHE A 36 -19.78 -10.53 3.39
N ILE A 37 -18.78 -9.98 2.71
CA ILE A 37 -18.90 -9.62 1.28
C ILE A 37 -19.02 -10.89 0.42
N ALA A 38 -18.29 -11.95 0.77
CA ALA A 38 -18.38 -13.21 0.06
C ALA A 38 -19.77 -13.86 0.15
N THR A 39 -20.39 -13.88 1.34
CA THR A 39 -21.75 -14.41 1.53
C THR A 39 -22.80 -13.57 0.81
N MET A 40 -22.71 -12.24 0.90
CA MET A 40 -23.60 -11.33 0.16
C MET A 40 -23.47 -11.48 -1.36
N GLY A 41 -22.24 -11.69 -1.86
CA GLY A 41 -22.00 -11.97 -3.28
C GLY A 41 -22.55 -13.32 -3.73
N ALA A 42 -22.49 -14.33 -2.87
CA ALA A 42 -22.98 -15.68 -3.14
C ALA A 42 -24.52 -15.80 -3.12
N ALA A 43 -25.19 -14.96 -2.35
CA ALA A 43 -26.65 -14.98 -2.20
C ALA A 43 -27.39 -14.46 -3.46
N ASN A 44 -26.66 -13.96 -4.46
CA ASN A 44 -27.24 -13.42 -5.68
C ASN A 44 -27.11 -14.45 -6.82
N PRO A 45 -28.24 -15.00 -7.33
CA PRO A 45 -28.24 -16.12 -8.28
C PRO A 45 -27.58 -15.81 -9.63
N ASP A 46 -27.47 -14.53 -9.99
CA ASP A 46 -26.85 -14.07 -11.24
C ASP A 46 -25.36 -13.71 -11.09
N LYS A 47 -24.78 -13.88 -9.90
CA LYS A 47 -23.44 -13.41 -9.54
C LYS A 47 -22.48 -14.54 -9.17
N PRO A 48 -21.16 -14.29 -9.23
CA PRO A 48 -20.17 -15.32 -8.97
C PRO A 48 -20.38 -15.98 -7.59
N GLY A 49 -20.40 -17.32 -7.57
CA GLY A 49 -20.56 -18.10 -6.35
C GLY A 49 -19.52 -17.76 -5.27
N PHE A 50 -19.82 -18.18 -4.04
CA PHE A 50 -19.09 -17.83 -2.81
C PHE A 50 -17.57 -17.82 -2.94
N LEU A 51 -16.97 -18.90 -3.45
CA LEU A 51 -15.51 -19.02 -3.56
C LEU A 51 -14.87 -17.96 -4.46
N ARG A 52 -15.54 -17.58 -5.55
CA ARG A 52 -15.05 -16.53 -6.46
C ARG A 52 -15.19 -15.16 -5.83
N SER A 53 -16.31 -14.88 -5.15
CA SER A 53 -16.49 -13.63 -4.39
C SER A 53 -15.46 -13.50 -3.26
N LEU A 54 -15.21 -14.58 -2.53
CA LEU A 54 -14.18 -14.64 -1.49
C LEU A 54 -12.79 -14.40 -2.06
N GLY A 55 -12.44 -15.05 -3.17
CA GLY A 55 -11.15 -14.87 -3.83
C GLY A 55 -10.91 -13.43 -4.29
N ILE A 56 -11.91 -12.79 -4.90
CA ILE A 56 -11.81 -11.38 -5.31
C ILE A 56 -11.66 -10.46 -4.10
N THR A 57 -12.48 -10.67 -3.07
CA THR A 57 -12.49 -9.81 -1.87
C THR A 57 -11.19 -9.96 -1.08
N ALA A 58 -10.73 -11.19 -0.83
CA ALA A 58 -9.46 -11.45 -0.17
C ALA A 58 -8.28 -10.92 -0.99
N GLY A 59 -8.30 -11.15 -2.31
CA GLY A 59 -7.29 -10.59 -3.22
C GLY A 59 -7.23 -9.07 -3.16
N PHE A 60 -8.38 -8.40 -3.05
CA PHE A 60 -8.43 -6.94 -2.94
C PHE A 60 -7.97 -6.45 -1.56
N ILE A 61 -8.51 -7.02 -0.47
CA ILE A 61 -8.25 -6.58 0.91
C ILE A 61 -6.80 -6.83 1.32
N TYR A 62 -6.23 -7.98 0.96
CA TYR A 62 -4.86 -8.35 1.34
C TYR A 62 -3.83 -8.04 0.24
N GLY A 63 -4.21 -8.20 -1.03
CA GLY A 63 -3.30 -8.00 -2.15
C GLY A 63 -3.04 -6.53 -2.44
N THR A 64 -4.04 -5.64 -2.38
CA THR A 64 -3.84 -4.22 -2.69
C THR A 64 -2.82 -3.56 -1.75
N PRO A 65 -2.92 -3.71 -0.41
CA PRO A 65 -1.92 -3.13 0.50
C PRO A 65 -0.51 -3.70 0.26
N LEU A 66 -0.40 -4.99 -0.05
CA LEU A 66 0.88 -5.64 -0.36
C LEU A 66 1.51 -5.06 -1.64
N VAL A 67 0.71 -4.92 -2.71
CA VAL A 67 1.17 -4.34 -3.98
C VAL A 67 1.62 -2.89 -3.77
N VAL A 68 0.86 -2.10 -3.00
CA VAL A 68 1.24 -0.72 -2.65
C VAL A 68 2.57 -0.71 -1.89
N LEU A 69 2.76 -1.60 -0.91
CA LEU A 69 4.01 -1.67 -0.15
C LEU A 69 5.20 -1.99 -1.06
N ILE A 70 5.07 -3.03 -1.90
CA ILE A 70 6.11 -3.43 -2.84
C ILE A 70 6.43 -2.29 -3.80
N TRP A 71 5.41 -1.60 -4.32
CA TRP A 71 5.59 -0.45 -5.19
C TRP A 71 6.36 0.69 -4.51
N LEU A 72 5.95 1.09 -3.31
CA LEU A 72 6.59 2.18 -2.57
C LEU A 72 8.08 1.87 -2.28
N ILE A 73 8.40 0.63 -1.94
CA ILE A 73 9.78 0.20 -1.68
C ILE A 73 10.56 0.13 -3.00
N ALA A 74 10.06 -0.57 -4.01
CA ALA A 74 10.79 -0.81 -5.25
C ALA A 74 11.01 0.48 -6.04
N VAL A 75 9.97 1.28 -6.25
CA VAL A 75 10.07 2.56 -6.96
C VAL A 75 10.82 3.57 -6.11
N GLY A 76 10.59 3.63 -4.80
CA GLY A 76 11.36 4.48 -3.90
C GLY A 76 12.86 4.19 -3.98
N LYS A 77 13.24 2.91 -4.05
CA LYS A 77 14.63 2.48 -4.26
C LYS A 77 15.23 2.93 -5.58
N VAL A 78 14.46 2.87 -6.66
CA VAL A 78 14.90 3.37 -7.97
C VAL A 78 15.17 4.87 -7.89
N PHE A 79 14.30 5.65 -7.25
CA PHE A 79 14.52 7.08 -7.09
C PHE A 79 15.68 7.43 -6.16
N ASP A 80 15.85 6.69 -5.05
CA ASP A 80 17.00 6.89 -4.17
C ASP A 80 18.33 6.69 -4.90
N PHE A 81 18.37 5.72 -5.82
CA PHE A 81 19.53 5.48 -6.67
C PHE A 81 19.74 6.60 -7.71
N VAL A 82 18.67 6.99 -8.43
CA VAL A 82 18.73 8.05 -9.46
C VAL A 82 19.11 9.41 -8.86
N LEU A 83 18.58 9.73 -7.68
CA LEU A 83 18.84 10.98 -6.96
C LEU A 83 20.12 10.92 -6.10
N GLN A 84 20.85 9.80 -6.13
CA GLN A 84 22.08 9.57 -5.36
C GLN A 84 21.91 9.77 -3.83
N ILE A 85 20.72 9.48 -3.31
CA ILE A 85 20.40 9.60 -1.86
C ILE A 85 20.90 8.36 -1.11
N ALA A 86 20.68 7.16 -1.66
CA ALA A 86 21.14 5.91 -1.08
C ALA A 86 21.53 4.91 -2.17
N ALA A 87 22.61 4.17 -1.94
CA ALA A 87 23.03 3.11 -2.87
C ALA A 87 21.97 2.01 -2.94
N ILE A 88 21.80 1.40 -4.12
CA ILE A 88 20.79 0.36 -4.34
C ILE A 88 20.99 -0.87 -3.44
N THR A 89 22.23 -1.14 -3.02
CA THR A 89 22.62 -2.26 -2.15
C THR A 89 22.25 -2.05 -0.69
N THR A 90 21.94 -0.83 -0.26
CA THR A 90 21.52 -0.57 1.12
C THR A 90 20.10 -1.09 1.36
N PRO A 91 19.75 -1.70 2.49
CA PRO A 91 18.39 -2.16 2.76
C PRO A 91 17.51 -1.04 3.36
N ALA A 92 17.60 0.19 2.85
CA ALA A 92 16.87 1.35 3.38
C ALA A 92 16.32 2.26 2.28
N VAL A 93 15.10 2.80 2.44
CA VAL A 93 14.45 3.70 1.48
C VAL A 93 14.30 5.08 2.09
N SER A 94 14.57 6.14 1.33
CA SER A 94 14.38 7.51 1.81
C SER A 94 12.90 7.92 1.82
N CYS A 95 12.54 8.82 2.73
CA CYS A 95 11.21 9.43 2.75
C CYS A 95 10.88 10.12 1.42
N THR A 96 11.87 10.76 0.79
CA THR A 96 11.69 11.42 -0.51
C THR A 96 11.36 10.41 -1.60
N GLY A 97 12.09 9.28 -1.65
CA GLY A 97 11.81 8.18 -2.56
C GLY A 97 10.39 7.64 -2.39
N ILE A 98 9.93 7.47 -1.15
CA ILE A 98 8.56 7.02 -0.85
C ILE A 98 7.50 8.02 -1.32
N VAL A 99 7.71 9.32 -1.09
CA VAL A 99 6.76 10.37 -1.53
C VAL A 99 6.66 10.39 -3.06
N ILE A 100 7.79 10.35 -3.76
CA ILE A 100 7.81 10.30 -5.24
C ILE A 100 7.13 9.01 -5.73
N ALA A 101 7.42 7.87 -5.11
CA ALA A 101 6.78 6.60 -5.45
C ALA A 101 5.26 6.63 -5.24
N ALA A 102 4.78 7.28 -4.18
CA ALA A 102 3.35 7.45 -3.91
C ALA A 102 2.67 8.32 -4.96
N VAL A 103 3.29 9.43 -5.36
CA VAL A 103 2.79 10.28 -6.45
C VAL A 103 2.69 9.47 -7.75
N LEU A 104 3.74 8.72 -8.09
CA LEU A 104 3.74 7.89 -9.29
C LEU A 104 2.75 6.73 -9.23
N PHE A 105 2.51 6.16 -8.05
CA PHE A 105 1.46 5.14 -7.87
C PHE A 105 0.10 5.70 -8.26
N VAL A 106 -0.24 6.90 -7.78
CA VAL A 106 -1.50 7.57 -8.08
C VAL A 106 -1.59 7.95 -9.55
N VAL A 107 -0.51 8.48 -10.13
CA VAL A 107 -0.46 8.81 -11.57
C VAL A 107 -0.67 7.56 -12.42
N ALA A 108 0.02 6.46 -12.11
CA ALA A 108 -0.15 5.19 -12.81
C ALA A 108 -1.57 4.63 -12.66
N GLY A 109 -2.14 4.72 -11.46
CA GLY A 109 -3.51 4.32 -11.18
C GLY A 109 -4.53 5.14 -11.97
N ASN A 110 -4.36 6.46 -12.05
CA ASN A 110 -5.20 7.33 -12.87
C ASN A 110 -5.11 6.96 -14.35
N ILE A 111 -3.90 6.81 -14.90
CA ILE A 111 -3.70 6.40 -16.31
C ILE A 111 -4.39 5.06 -16.59
N PHE A 112 -4.29 4.11 -15.65
CA PHE A 112 -4.93 2.81 -15.77
C PHE A 112 -6.45 2.90 -15.78
N ILE A 113 -7.05 3.68 -14.86
CA ILE A 113 -8.49 3.89 -14.79
C ILE A 113 -9.01 4.63 -16.03
N ASP A 114 -8.28 5.66 -16.49
CA ASP A 114 -8.64 6.43 -17.69
C ASP A 114 -8.63 5.53 -18.94
N ASN A 115 -7.65 4.64 -19.05
CA ASN A 115 -7.57 3.67 -20.16
C ASN A 115 -8.64 2.57 -20.07
N LEU A 116 -8.99 2.12 -18.86
CA LEU A 116 -10.00 1.07 -18.66
C LEU A 116 -11.43 1.55 -18.87
N TYR A 117 -11.76 2.71 -18.32
CA TYR A 117 -13.14 3.17 -18.21
C TYR A 117 -13.43 4.39 -19.09
N GLN A 118 -12.44 4.90 -19.84
CA GLN A 118 -12.57 6.11 -20.66
C GLN A 118 -13.10 7.33 -19.89
N PHE A 119 -12.93 7.34 -18.55
CA PHE A 119 -13.29 8.48 -17.72
C PHE A 119 -12.29 9.60 -18.00
N ARG A 120 -12.50 10.37 -19.07
CA ARG A 120 -11.77 11.62 -19.35
C ARG A 120 -12.20 12.74 -18.39
N GLN A 121 -12.36 12.43 -17.11
CA GLN A 121 -12.80 13.40 -16.12
C GLN A 121 -11.57 13.89 -15.35
N GLY A 122 -11.20 15.16 -15.55
CA GLY A 122 -10.17 15.87 -14.78
C GLY A 122 -10.55 16.09 -13.31
N ASN A 123 -11.08 15.07 -12.65
CA ASN A 123 -11.47 15.10 -11.25
C ASN A 123 -10.26 14.76 -10.37
N TYR A 124 -9.36 15.74 -10.24
CA TYR A 124 -8.14 15.64 -9.45
C TYR A 124 -8.40 15.34 -7.96
N SER A 125 -9.62 15.56 -7.45
CA SER A 125 -10.00 15.29 -6.06
C SER A 125 -9.83 13.83 -5.67
N ILE A 126 -10.15 12.89 -6.57
CA ILE A 126 -9.99 11.45 -6.30
C ILE A 126 -8.49 11.11 -6.19
N SER A 127 -7.66 11.70 -7.04
CA SER A 127 -6.21 11.51 -7.04
C SER A 127 -5.56 12.08 -5.78
N PHE A 128 -6.00 13.25 -5.31
CA PHE A 128 -5.55 13.80 -4.01
C PHE A 128 -5.92 12.89 -2.85
N PHE A 129 -7.14 12.34 -2.85
CA PHE A 129 -7.58 11.42 -1.80
C PHE A 129 -6.80 10.09 -1.85
N ALA A 130 -6.55 9.55 -3.04
CA ALA A 130 -5.71 8.37 -3.23
C ALA A 130 -4.27 8.60 -2.76
N LEU A 131 -3.68 9.76 -3.05
CA LEU A 131 -2.35 10.13 -2.56
C LEU A 131 -2.34 10.22 -1.03
N LEU A 132 -3.33 10.88 -0.44
CA LEU A 132 -3.45 10.98 1.01
C LEU A 132 -3.56 9.60 1.66
N ILE A 133 -4.44 8.73 1.16
CA ILE A 133 -4.57 7.35 1.66
C ILE A 133 -3.23 6.61 1.56
N THR A 134 -2.52 6.73 0.44
CA THR A 134 -1.24 6.05 0.22
C THR A 134 -0.16 6.52 1.20
N LEU A 135 -0.10 7.84 1.46
CA LEU A 135 0.84 8.40 2.44
C LEU A 135 0.46 8.03 3.88
N VAL A 136 -0.82 8.13 4.24
CA VAL A 136 -1.32 7.70 5.56
C VAL A 136 -1.03 6.22 5.77
N TYR A 137 -1.23 5.38 4.75
CA TYR A 137 -0.88 3.97 4.80
C TYR A 137 0.60 3.76 5.10
N ALA A 138 1.51 4.42 4.38
CA ALA A 138 2.95 4.31 4.62
C ALA A 138 3.33 4.73 6.06
N VAL A 139 2.73 5.81 6.56
CA VAL A 139 2.93 6.31 7.93
C VAL A 139 2.42 5.30 8.96
N VAL A 140 1.20 4.79 8.78
CA VAL A 140 0.59 3.80 9.69
C VAL A 140 1.42 2.52 9.73
N VAL A 141 1.90 2.04 8.58
CA VAL A 141 2.81 0.89 8.50
C VAL A 141 4.10 1.17 9.29
N TYR A 142 4.73 2.32 9.08
CA TYR A 142 5.95 2.70 9.81
C TYR A 142 5.74 2.75 11.33
N PHE A 143 4.63 3.31 11.80
CA PHE A 143 4.33 3.35 13.24
C PHE A 143 3.92 1.99 13.80
N SER A 144 3.24 1.15 13.02
CA SER A 144 2.88 -0.21 13.43
C SER A 144 4.12 -1.06 13.74
N ALA A 145 5.23 -0.82 13.05
CA ALA A 145 6.50 -1.49 13.33
C ALA A 145 7.03 -1.26 14.76
N LYS A 146 6.63 -0.14 15.39
CA LYS A 146 7.05 0.26 16.74
C LYS A 146 6.23 -0.41 17.85
N ILE A 147 5.16 -1.12 17.50
CA ILE A 147 4.35 -1.87 18.47
C ILE A 147 5.17 -3.08 18.94
N PRO A 148 5.40 -3.22 20.25
CA PRO A 148 6.17 -4.35 20.78
C PRO A 148 5.32 -5.62 20.78
N ILE A 149 5.44 -6.43 19.74
CA ILE A 149 4.87 -7.78 19.68
C ILE A 149 5.99 -8.78 19.89
N THR A 150 6.01 -9.44 21.05
CA THR A 150 7.09 -10.34 21.51
C THR A 150 7.38 -11.52 20.58
N TRP A 151 6.44 -11.88 19.71
CA TRP A 151 6.54 -13.04 18.82
C TRP A 151 7.03 -12.69 17.41
N ILE A 152 7.21 -11.40 17.09
CA ILE A 152 7.67 -10.92 15.77
C ILE A 152 9.06 -10.31 15.94
N SER A 153 10.11 -11.12 15.76
CA SER A 153 11.51 -10.71 15.76
C SER A 153 12.01 -10.50 14.32
N ILE A 154 11.50 -9.45 13.67
CA ILE A 154 11.97 -8.98 12.35
C ILE A 154 12.60 -7.59 12.52
#